data_AF-A0A8H8Z213-F1
#
_entry.id   AF-A0A8H8Z213-F1
#
_cell.length_a   1.000
_cell.length_b   1.000
_cell.length_c   1.000
_cell.angle_alpha   90.00
_cell.angle_beta   90.00
_cell.angle_gamma   90.00
#
_symmetry.space_group_name_H-M   'P 1'
#
loop_
_entity.id
_entity.type
_entity.pdbx_description
1 polymer ?
#
loop_
_entity_poly.entity_id
_entity_poly.type
_entity_poly.pdbx_seq_one_letter_code
_entity_poly.pdbx_strand_id
1 'polypeptide(L)'
;MFHGNLLLIRSSGVEADYGTITSGEEHFYPWKTQWPQADSNAEGMNQQQQLVNGMLNKTNLFSMLRTCSVFMDTNGGPRIKVVCRYQQFRAANKIIERLRNGQTAEEKSGVVWHTQGSGKSLTMVFVARILRASGDLNDYKILL
;
A
#
# COMPACT_ATOMS: atom_id res chain seq x y z
N MET A 1 16.77 8.32 -18.89
CA MET A 1 16.62 7.39 -17.74
C MET A 1 15.32 7.67 -17.01
N PHE A 2 14.61 6.62 -16.56
CA PHE A 2 13.29 6.72 -15.89
C PHE A 2 13.35 6.47 -14.38
N HIS A 3 14.43 6.87 -13.70
CA HIS A 3 14.65 6.55 -12.27
C HIS A 3 13.56 7.09 -11.33
N GLY A 4 12.95 8.22 -11.68
CA GLY A 4 11.83 8.82 -10.95
C GLY A 4 10.49 8.09 -11.11
N ASN A 5 10.38 7.10 -12.00
CA ASN A 5 9.14 6.35 -12.18
C ASN A 5 8.78 5.59 -10.89
N LEU A 6 7.58 5.82 -10.36
CA LEU A 6 7.11 5.14 -9.15
C LEU A 6 6.56 3.74 -9.44
N LEU A 7 5.80 3.62 -10.54
CA LEU A 7 4.97 2.46 -10.87
C LEU A 7 5.10 2.11 -12.35
N LEU A 8 5.11 0.81 -12.64
CA LEU A 8 4.79 0.27 -13.96
C LEU A 8 3.46 -0.44 -13.90
N ILE A 9 2.59 -0.19 -14.88
CA ILE A 9 1.25 -0.79 -14.96
C ILE A 9 1.17 -1.53 -16.30
N ARG A 10 0.79 -2.80 -16.26
CA ARG A 10 0.48 -3.60 -17.46
C ARG A 10 -1.04 -3.71 -17.54
N SER A 11 -1.63 -3.44 -18.69
CA SER A 11 -3.08 -3.51 -18.86
C SER A 11 -3.48 -3.91 -20.27
N SER A 12 -4.58 -4.65 -20.40
CA SER A 12 -5.11 -5.22 -21.64
C SER A 12 -6.58 -4.87 -21.93
N GLY A 13 -7.13 -3.82 -21.30
CA GLY A 13 -8.56 -3.46 -21.41
C GLY A 13 -9.45 -4.14 -20.36
N VAL A 14 -9.06 -5.35 -19.93
CA VAL A 14 -9.80 -6.18 -18.97
C VAL A 14 -8.97 -6.54 -17.74
N GLU A 15 -7.69 -6.84 -17.97
CA GLU A 15 -6.73 -7.14 -16.91
C GLU A 15 -5.84 -5.93 -16.65
N ALA A 16 -5.42 -5.80 -15.39
CA ALA A 16 -4.41 -4.83 -15.03
C ALA A 16 -3.67 -5.27 -13.77
N ASP A 17 -2.36 -5.14 -13.81
CA ASP A 17 -1.49 -5.31 -12.67
C ASP A 17 -0.41 -4.23 -12.63
N TYR A 18 0.28 -4.14 -11.50
CA TYR A 18 1.32 -3.16 -11.28
C TYR A 18 2.51 -3.76 -10.57
N GLY A 19 3.65 -3.16 -10.85
CA GLY A 19 4.92 -3.41 -10.20
C GLY A 19 5.78 -2.15 -10.27
N THR A 20 7.09 -2.35 -10.28
CA THR A 20 8.09 -1.30 -10.42
C THR A 20 9.06 -1.65 -11.55
N ILE A 21 9.91 -0.70 -11.96
CA ILE A 21 10.96 -0.96 -12.95
C ILE A 21 11.97 -2.05 -12.52
N THR A 22 12.04 -2.37 -11.23
CA THR A 22 12.91 -3.43 -10.67
C THR A 22 12.15 -4.71 -10.33
N SER A 23 10.85 -4.79 -10.65
CA SER A 23 10.03 -5.98 -10.36
C SER A 23 10.25 -7.05 -11.43
N GLY A 24 10.48 -8.29 -10.99
CA GLY A 24 10.25 -9.48 -11.81
C GLY A 24 8.76 -9.67 -12.11
N GLU A 25 8.43 -10.50 -13.11
CA GLU A 25 7.05 -10.72 -13.55
C GLU A 25 6.14 -11.26 -12.43
N GLU A 26 6.70 -12.08 -11.54
CA GLU A 26 6.05 -12.64 -10.35
C GLU A 26 5.71 -11.60 -9.28
N HIS A 27 6.23 -10.39 -9.44
CA HIS A 27 6.03 -9.26 -8.53
C HIS A 27 5.12 -8.16 -9.11
N PHE A 28 4.39 -8.50 -10.16
CA PHE A 28 3.24 -7.72 -10.61
C PHE A 28 1.96 -8.28 -9.99
N TYR A 29 1.17 -7.40 -9.39
CA TYR A 29 -0.05 -7.79 -8.68
C TYR A 29 -1.25 -6.99 -9.15
N PRO A 30 -2.45 -7.60 -9.20
CA PRO A 30 -3.67 -6.83 -9.39
C PRO A 30 -3.96 -5.95 -8.18
N TRP A 31 -4.60 -4.81 -8.40
CA TRP A 31 -5.12 -3.96 -7.33
C TRP A 31 -6.59 -4.31 -7.04
N LYS A 32 -6.90 -4.67 -5.80
CA LYS A 32 -8.23 -5.21 -5.43
C LYS A 32 -8.99 -4.41 -4.38
N THR A 33 -8.45 -3.31 -3.87
CA THR A 33 -9.12 -2.52 -2.83
C THR A 33 -9.66 -1.19 -3.37
N GLN A 34 -10.82 -0.78 -2.88
CA GLN A 34 -11.43 0.51 -3.21
C GLN A 34 -11.28 1.55 -2.09
N TRP A 35 -10.36 1.32 -1.15
CA TRP A 35 -10.08 2.22 -0.03
C TRP A 35 -10.01 3.71 -0.46
N PRO A 36 -10.67 4.64 0.25
CA PRO A 36 -11.40 4.46 1.51
C PRO A 36 -12.83 3.94 1.37
N GLN A 37 -13.31 3.68 0.15
CA GLN A 37 -14.62 3.11 -0.07
C GLN A 37 -14.64 1.62 0.23
N ALA A 38 -15.85 1.06 0.38
CA ALA A 38 -16.04 -0.37 0.53
C ALA A 38 -15.57 -1.11 -0.74
N ASP A 39 -14.95 -2.27 -0.56
CA ASP A 39 -14.49 -3.08 -1.69
C ASP A 39 -15.67 -3.58 -2.56
N SER A 40 -16.91 -3.59 -2.04
CA SER A 40 -18.14 -3.85 -2.81
C SER A 40 -18.40 -2.82 -3.92
N ASN A 41 -17.80 -1.62 -3.85
CA ASN A 41 -17.88 -0.65 -4.95
C ASN A 41 -17.15 -1.13 -6.21
N ALA A 42 -16.34 -2.19 -6.13
CA ALA A 42 -15.74 -2.84 -7.28
C ALA A 42 -16.68 -3.82 -7.99
N GLU A 43 -17.91 -4.05 -7.50
CA GLU A 43 -18.87 -4.94 -8.14
C GLU A 43 -19.14 -4.50 -9.58
N GLY A 44 -19.02 -5.44 -10.52
CA GLY A 44 -19.13 -5.17 -11.97
C GLY A 44 -17.91 -4.51 -12.61
N MET A 45 -16.87 -4.14 -11.84
CA MET A 45 -15.64 -3.58 -12.39
C MET A 45 -14.62 -4.65 -12.78
N ASN A 46 -14.04 -4.51 -13.97
CA ASN A 46 -12.87 -5.31 -14.36
C ASN A 46 -11.59 -4.85 -13.63
N GLN A 47 -10.47 -5.58 -13.76
CA GLN A 47 -9.26 -5.28 -12.99
C GLN A 47 -8.66 -3.92 -13.34
N GLN A 48 -8.74 -3.50 -14.61
CA GLN A 48 -8.29 -2.18 -15.02
C GLN A 48 -9.10 -1.07 -14.35
N GLN A 49 -10.42 -1.18 -14.37
CA GLN A 49 -11.31 -0.22 -13.71
C GLN A 49 -11.06 -0.17 -12.20
N GLN A 50 -10.88 -1.32 -11.55
CA GLN A 50 -10.54 -1.40 -10.13
C GLN A 50 -9.21 -0.74 -9.80
N LEU A 51 -8.19 -0.93 -10.63
CA LEU A 51 -6.88 -0.30 -10.46
C LEU A 51 -6.99 1.22 -10.67
N VAL A 52 -7.66 1.67 -11.73
CA VAL A 52 -7.82 3.11 -12.00
C VAL A 52 -8.57 3.81 -10.86
N ASN A 53 -9.71 3.25 -10.43
CA ASN A 53 -10.54 3.85 -9.38
C ASN A 53 -9.89 3.75 -7.99
N GLY A 54 -9.34 2.59 -7.65
CA GLY A 54 -8.79 2.31 -6.33
C GLY A 54 -7.35 2.78 -6.17
N MET A 55 -6.46 2.44 -7.09
CA MET A 55 -5.02 2.72 -6.95
C MET A 55 -4.66 4.13 -7.42
N LEU A 56 -5.20 4.55 -8.57
CA LEU A 56 -4.78 5.78 -9.27
C LEU A 56 -5.61 7.02 -8.92
N ASN A 57 -6.57 6.90 -7.99
CA ASN A 57 -7.16 8.12 -7.45
C ASN A 57 -6.09 8.99 -6.79
N LYS A 58 -6.29 10.31 -6.86
CA LYS A 58 -5.31 11.31 -6.45
C LYS A 58 -4.75 11.03 -5.05
N THR A 59 -5.62 10.76 -4.09
CA THR A 59 -5.24 10.54 -2.69
C THR A 59 -4.35 9.31 -2.53
N ASN A 60 -4.74 8.17 -3.10
CA ASN A 60 -3.99 6.92 -2.95
C ASN A 60 -2.66 6.98 -3.71
N LEU A 61 -2.62 7.60 -4.89
CA LEU A 61 -1.39 7.81 -5.64
C LEU A 61 -0.36 8.63 -4.85
N PHE A 62 -0.79 9.72 -4.21
CA PHE A 62 0.08 10.52 -3.35
C PHE A 62 0.54 9.76 -2.10
N SER A 63 -0.32 8.96 -1.48
CA SER A 63 0.06 8.10 -0.35
C SER A 63 1.11 7.06 -0.75
N MET A 64 0.96 6.43 -1.92
CA MET A 64 1.97 5.48 -2.42
C MET A 64 3.31 6.15 -2.72
N LEU A 65 3.28 7.35 -3.32
CA LEU A 65 4.47 8.12 -3.60
C LEU A 65 5.22 8.51 -2.31
N ARG A 66 4.50 9.00 -1.30
CA ARG A 66 5.12 9.56 -0.08
C ARG A 66 5.52 8.51 0.94
N THR A 67 4.68 7.51 1.18
CA THR A 67 4.81 6.63 2.36
C THR A 67 4.78 5.14 2.03
N CYS A 68 4.17 4.73 0.91
CA CYS A 68 3.97 3.29 0.61
C CYS A 68 4.88 2.75 -0.52
N SER A 69 6.07 3.34 -0.68
CA SER A 69 7.12 2.84 -1.60
C SER A 69 8.51 2.97 -0.99
N VAL A 70 9.31 1.90 -0.97
CA VAL A 70 10.65 1.85 -0.36
C VAL A 70 11.68 1.32 -1.33
N PHE A 71 12.96 1.59 -1.06
CA PHE A 71 14.07 0.90 -1.69
C PHE A 71 14.69 -0.07 -0.70
N MET A 72 14.88 -1.31 -1.13
CA MET A 72 15.45 -2.38 -0.34
C MET A 72 16.73 -2.88 -0.98
N ASP A 73 17.72 -3.15 -0.15
CA ASP A 73 18.93 -3.82 -0.59
C ASP A 73 18.66 -5.33 -0.62
N THR A 74 19.16 -5.99 -1.65
CA THR A 74 19.09 -7.45 -1.78
C THR A 74 20.44 -8.04 -1.36
N ASN A 75 20.45 -9.28 -0.86
CA ASN A 75 21.68 -9.94 -0.45
C ASN A 75 22.55 -10.23 -1.69
N GLY A 76 23.51 -9.34 -1.97
CA GLY A 76 24.43 -9.47 -3.09
C GLY A 76 23.85 -9.13 -4.47
N GLY A 77 22.62 -8.62 -4.54
CA GLY A 77 21.98 -8.20 -5.78
C GLY A 77 21.78 -6.69 -5.89
N PRO A 78 21.17 -6.21 -6.99
CA PRO A 78 20.86 -4.79 -7.15
C PRO A 78 19.81 -4.34 -6.12
N ARG A 79 19.85 -3.06 -5.79
CA ARG A 79 18.83 -2.41 -4.97
C ARG A 79 17.49 -2.42 -5.70
N ILE A 80 16.44 -2.88 -5.02
CA ILE A 80 15.10 -2.98 -5.60
C ILE A 80 14.18 -1.88 -5.07
N LYS A 81 13.31 -1.37 -5.93
CA LYS A 81 12.17 -0.52 -5.56
C LYS A 81 10.98 -1.43 -5.27
N VAL A 82 10.31 -1.19 -4.15
CA VAL A 82 9.13 -1.94 -3.72
C VAL A 82 8.01 -0.95 -3.47
N VAL A 83 6.86 -1.18 -4.09
CA VAL A 83 5.61 -0.47 -3.78
C VAL A 83 4.66 -1.40 -3.04
N CYS A 84 3.81 -0.85 -2.18
CA CYS A 84 2.89 -1.63 -1.38
C CYS A 84 1.94 -2.48 -2.24
N ARG A 85 1.64 -3.68 -1.75
CA ARG A 85 0.51 -4.49 -2.24
C ARG A 85 -0.81 -3.96 -1.68
N TYR A 86 -1.93 -4.23 -2.35
CA TYR A 86 -3.24 -3.67 -1.98
C TYR A 86 -3.63 -4.00 -0.52
N GLN A 87 -3.35 -5.21 -0.03
CA GLN A 87 -3.64 -5.59 1.35
C GLN A 87 -2.77 -4.86 2.38
N GLN A 88 -1.51 -4.56 2.04
CA GLN A 88 -0.60 -3.81 2.90
C GLN A 88 -1.07 -2.36 2.99
N PHE A 89 -1.44 -1.77 1.84
CA PHE A 89 -2.02 -0.43 1.77
C PHE A 89 -3.32 -0.33 2.57
N ARG A 90 -4.26 -1.27 2.36
CA ARG A 90 -5.54 -1.31 3.07
C ARG A 90 -5.35 -1.45 4.58
N ALA A 91 -4.48 -2.37 5.02
CA ALA A 91 -4.19 -2.57 6.43
C ALA A 91 -3.58 -1.32 7.07
N ALA A 92 -2.57 -0.73 6.42
CA ALA A 92 -1.92 0.46 6.93
C ALA A 92 -2.90 1.63 7.09
N ASN A 93 -3.73 1.91 6.09
CA ASN A 93 -4.70 3.00 6.20
C ASN A 93 -5.79 2.73 7.24
N LYS A 94 -6.26 1.48 7.40
CA LYS A 94 -7.21 1.12 8.47
C LYS A 94 -6.63 1.31 9.87
N ILE A 95 -5.36 0.99 10.07
CA ILE A 95 -4.67 1.26 11.35
C ILE A 95 -4.68 2.76 11.62
N ILE A 96 -4.27 3.57 10.64
CA ILE A 96 -4.18 5.02 10.79
C ILE A 96 -5.57 5.64 11.04
N GLU A 97 -6.60 5.16 10.37
CA GLU A 97 -7.99 5.58 10.61
C GLU A 97 -8.43 5.28 12.05
N ARG A 98 -8.18 4.05 12.54
CA ARG A 98 -8.52 3.68 13.93
C ARG A 98 -7.78 4.54 14.95
N LEU A 99 -6.51 4.84 14.71
CA LEU A 99 -5.74 5.71 15.61
C LEU A 99 -6.29 7.14 15.65
N ARG A 100 -6.76 7.67 14.51
CA ARG A 100 -7.36 9.00 14.41
C ARG A 100 -8.75 9.09 15.01
N ASN A 101 -9.59 8.10 14.75
CA ASN A 101 -11.02 8.17 15.03
C ASN A 101 -11.43 7.45 16.33
N GLY A 102 -10.61 6.53 16.84
CA GLY A 102 -10.88 5.83 18.10
C GLY A 102 -10.83 6.80 19.29
N GLN A 103 -11.73 6.64 20.24
CA GLN A 103 -11.82 7.45 21.46
C GLN A 103 -11.21 6.69 22.65
N THR A 104 -11.32 5.37 22.66
CA THR A 104 -10.76 4.50 23.71
C THR A 104 -9.48 3.79 23.27
N ALA A 105 -8.72 3.26 24.24
CA ALA A 105 -7.53 2.45 23.95
C ALA A 105 -7.88 1.18 23.15
N GLU A 106 -9.04 0.57 23.42
CA GLU A 106 -9.52 -0.63 22.72
C GLU A 106 -9.89 -0.32 21.26
N GLU A 107 -10.59 0.80 21.01
CA GLU A 107 -10.94 1.25 19.67
C GLU A 107 -9.71 1.58 18.82
N LYS A 108 -8.66 2.12 19.44
CA LYS A 108 -7.37 2.41 18.79
C LYS A 108 -6.50 1.17 18.59
N SER A 109 -6.81 0.07 19.27
CA SER A 109 -6.08 -1.20 19.20
C SER A 109 -6.62 -2.13 18.11
N GLY A 110 -5.88 -3.17 17.78
CA GLY A 110 -6.32 -4.20 16.84
C GLY A 110 -5.19 -5.14 16.40
N VAL A 111 -5.57 -6.19 15.66
CA VAL A 111 -4.63 -7.18 15.11
C VAL A 111 -4.83 -7.26 13.60
N VAL A 112 -3.72 -7.19 12.85
CA VAL A 112 -3.73 -7.47 11.41
C VAL A 112 -3.24 -8.89 11.17
N TRP A 113 -4.13 -9.76 10.69
CA TRP A 113 -3.76 -11.11 10.28
C TRP A 113 -3.26 -11.16 8.84
N HIS A 114 -2.02 -11.62 8.69
CA HIS A 114 -1.31 -11.80 7.43
C HIS A 114 -0.93 -13.28 7.26
N THR A 115 -1.00 -13.80 6.04
CA THR A 115 -0.38 -15.10 5.70
C THR A 115 1.15 -14.98 5.64
N GLN A 116 1.86 -16.09 5.83
CA GLN A 116 3.32 -16.13 5.68
C GLN A 116 3.71 -15.76 4.23
N GLY A 117 4.80 -14.97 4.07
CA GLY A 117 5.24 -14.49 2.75
C GLY A 117 4.46 -13.30 2.18
N SER A 118 3.41 -12.81 2.84
CA SER A 118 2.63 -11.65 2.36
C SER A 118 3.30 -10.28 2.56
N GLY A 119 4.51 -10.24 3.15
CA GLY A 119 5.25 -9.01 3.40
C GLY A 119 4.76 -8.21 4.61
N LYS A 120 4.35 -8.87 5.70
CA LYS A 120 3.89 -8.22 6.94
C LYS A 120 4.85 -7.14 7.49
N SER A 121 6.16 -7.36 7.38
CA SER A 121 7.16 -6.38 7.81
C SER A 121 7.12 -5.08 6.99
N LEU A 122 6.80 -5.17 5.69
CA LEU A 122 6.59 -3.98 4.86
C LEU A 122 5.32 -3.22 5.28
N THR A 123 4.25 -3.91 5.68
CA THR A 123 3.07 -3.25 6.26
C THR A 123 3.48 -2.38 7.45
N MET A 124 4.29 -2.90 8.38
CA MET A 124 4.78 -2.16 9.55
C MET A 124 5.60 -0.93 9.15
N VAL A 125 6.50 -1.07 8.16
CA VAL A 125 7.28 0.06 7.63
C VAL A 125 6.37 1.14 7.05
N PHE A 126 5.33 0.77 6.29
CA PHE A 126 4.40 1.74 5.73
C PHE A 126 3.58 2.45 6.80
N VAL A 127 3.09 1.73 7.82
CA VAL A 127 2.41 2.34 8.98
C VAL A 127 3.33 3.35 9.67
N ALA A 128 4.58 2.95 9.96
CA ALA A 128 5.55 3.82 10.61
C ALA A 128 5.83 5.10 9.80
N ARG A 129 5.93 4.98 8.47
CA ARG A 129 6.12 6.14 7.59
C ARG A 129 4.90 7.04 7.50
N ILE A 130 3.69 6.47 7.49
CA ILE A 130 2.46 7.27 7.52
C ILE A 130 2.37 8.03 8.84
N LEU A 131 2.62 7.37 9.98
CA LEU A 131 2.65 8.02 11.29
C LEU A 131 3.67 9.16 11.31
N ARG A 132 4.90 8.91 10.85
CA ARG A 132 5.95 9.94 10.85
C ARG A 132 5.65 11.14 9.95
N ALA A 133 4.90 10.93 8.87
CA ALA A 133 4.45 11.97 7.96
C ALA A 133 3.16 12.68 8.43
N SER A 134 2.48 12.17 9.46
CA SER A 134 1.20 12.66 9.95
C SER A 134 1.42 13.56 11.17
N GLY A 135 1.30 14.88 10.96
CA GLY A 135 1.52 15.87 12.04
C GLY A 135 0.58 15.68 13.25
N ASP A 136 -0.62 15.18 12.99
CA ASP A 136 -1.68 14.90 13.98
C ASP A 136 -1.42 13.64 14.82
N LEU A 137 -0.45 12.79 14.44
CA LEU A 137 -0.15 11.52 15.11
C LEU A 137 1.27 11.48 15.69
N ASN A 138 1.94 12.62 15.83
CA ASN A 138 3.34 12.70 16.29
C ASN A 138 3.56 12.23 17.74
N ASP A 139 2.52 12.21 18.57
CA ASP A 139 2.61 11.80 19.98
C ASP A 139 2.73 10.26 20.13
N TYR A 140 2.45 9.50 19.07
CA TYR A 140 2.56 8.04 19.09
C TYR A 140 4.02 7.58 19.02
N LYS A 141 4.37 6.67 19.94
CA LYS A 141 5.66 5.96 19.92
C LYS A 141 5.49 4.61 19.23
N ILE A 142 6.42 4.28 18.34
CA ILE A 142 6.43 3.03 17.59
C ILE A 142 7.43 2.08 18.25
N LEU A 143 6.98 0.87 18.58
CA LEU A 143 7.81 -0.24 19.08
C LEU A 143 7.76 -1.35 18.02
N LEU A 144 8.93 -1.76 17.53
CA LEU A 144 9.11 -2.79 16.48
C LEU A 144 9.86 -3.99 17.03
#